data_AF-A0A345U9S2-F1
#
_entry.id   AF-A0A345U9S2-F1
#
_cell.length_a   1.000
_cell.length_b   1.000
_cell.length_c   1.000
_cell.angle_alpha   90.00
_cell.angle_beta   90.00
_cell.angle_gamma   90.00
#
_symmetry.space_group_name_H-M   'P 1'
#
loop_
_entity.id
_entity.type
_entity.pdbx_description
1 polymer ?
#
loop_
_entity_poly.entity_id
_entity_poly.type
_entity_poly.pdbx_seq_one_letter_code
_entity_poly.pdbx_strand_id
1 'polypeptide(L)' 'MTNFWKNIRRFPSFLFSVITGFFLTTFYPIFELLKEKNKRIIIVTIILIFIITILNILRYMLGIN' A
#
# COMPACT_ATOMS: atom_id res chain seq x y z
N MET A 1 -13.55 -36.96 5.03
CA MET A 1 -14.35 -35.74 5.24
C MET A 1 -13.78 -34.80 6.31
N THR A 2 -13.34 -35.29 7.47
CA THR A 2 -12.79 -34.46 8.57
C THR A 2 -11.55 -33.62 8.19
N ASN A 3 -10.66 -34.17 7.36
CA ASN A 3 -9.47 -33.47 6.89
C ASN A 3 -9.78 -32.26 5.98
N PHE A 4 -10.85 -32.34 5.19
CA PHE A 4 -11.27 -31.24 4.32
C PHE A 4 -11.70 -30.01 5.13
N TRP A 5 -12.58 -30.21 6.10
CA TRP A 5 -13.03 -29.15 7.01
C TRP A 5 -11.89 -28.58 7.87
N LYS A 6 -10.94 -29.42 8.28
CA LYS A 6 -9.73 -28.99 9.00
C LYS A 6 -8.83 -28.09 8.14
N ASN A 7 -8.72 -28.37 6.84
CA ASN A 7 -7.95 -27.56 5.90
C ASN A 7 -8.66 -26.23 5.60
N ILE A 8 -9.97 -26.23 5.39
CA ILE A 8 -10.75 -24.99 5.22
C ILE A 8 -10.57 -24.05 6.41
N ARG A 9 -10.57 -24.56 7.65
CA ARG A 9 -10.37 -23.71 8.83
C ARG A 9 -8.94 -23.13 8.94
N ARG A 10 -7.95 -23.80 8.35
CA ARG A 10 -6.53 -23.36 8.33
C ARG A 10 -6.21 -22.42 7.17
N PHE A 11 -6.99 -22.50 6.08
CA PHE A 11 -6.78 -21.72 4.87
C PHE A 11 -6.76 -20.20 5.10
N PRO A 12 -7.64 -19.59 5.93
CA PRO A 12 -7.57 -18.15 6.21
C PRO A 12 -6.21 -17.74 6.81
N SER A 13 -5.68 -18.49 7.77
CA SER A 13 -4.37 -18.20 8.37
C SER A 13 -3.24 -18.30 7.35
N PHE A 14 -3.30 -19.28 6.46
CA PHE A 14 -2.35 -19.39 5.35
C PHE A 14 -2.46 -18.19 4.41
N LEU A 15 -3.68 -17.83 4.01
CA LEU A 15 -3.93 -16.69 3.14
C LEU A 15 -3.38 -15.39 3.75
N PHE A 16 -3.68 -15.12 5.03
CA PHE A 16 -3.14 -13.95 5.72
C PHE A 16 -1.62 -13.97 5.81
N SER A 17 -1.01 -15.13 6.05
CA SER A 17 0.45 -15.26 6.07
C SER A 17 1.08 -14.97 4.71
N VAL A 18 0.48 -15.49 3.62
CA VAL A 18 0.96 -15.27 2.25
C VAL A 18 0.79 -13.82 1.85
N ILE A 19 -0.38 -13.24 2.11
CA ILE A 19 -0.65 -11.82 1.84
C ILE A 19 0.36 -10.97 2.61
N THR A 20 0.48 -11.16 3.91
CA THR A 20 1.40 -10.36 4.74
C THR A 20 2.85 -10.50 4.28
N GLY A 21 3.31 -11.72 3.96
CA GLY A 21 4.65 -11.96 3.43
C GLY A 21 4.88 -11.30 2.06
N PHE A 22 3.88 -11.37 1.16
CA PHE A 22 3.92 -10.71 -0.14
C PHE A 22 4.03 -9.20 0.00
N PHE A 23 3.21 -8.59 0.86
CA PHE A 23 3.27 -7.15 1.13
C PHE A 23 4.62 -6.77 1.74
N LEU A 24 5.10 -7.49 2.76
CA LEU A 24 6.39 -7.21 3.39
C LEU A 24 7.54 -7.23 2.39
N THR A 25 7.62 -8.28 1.57
CA THR A 25 8.71 -8.46 0.60
C THR A 25 8.61 -7.48 -0.57
N THR A 26 7.41 -7.21 -1.07
CA THR A 26 7.18 -6.30 -2.20
C THR A 26 7.38 -4.84 -1.81
N PHE A 27 6.98 -4.44 -0.61
CA PHE A 27 7.13 -3.06 -0.13
C PHE A 27 8.47 -2.81 0.58
N TYR A 28 9.27 -3.83 0.90
CA TYR A 28 10.59 -3.64 1.52
C TYR A 28 11.50 -2.65 0.77
N PRO A 29 11.67 -2.75 -0.57
CA PRO A 29 12.50 -1.80 -1.31
C PRO A 29 11.99 -0.36 -1.22
N ILE A 30 10.68 -0.17 -1.11
CA ILE A 30 10.05 1.15 -0.94
C ILE A 30 10.43 1.72 0.44
N PHE A 31 10.39 0.91 1.49
CA PHE A 31 10.84 1.33 2.82
C PHE A 31 12.35 1.60 2.86
N GLU A 32 13.14 0.88 2.09
CA GLU A 32 14.57 1.11 1.96
C GLU A 32 14.89 2.45 1.28
N LEU A 33 14.18 2.79 0.20
CA LEU A 33 14.30 4.09 -0.47
C LEU A 33 13.98 5.28 0.47
N LEU A 34 13.13 5.08 1.47
CA LEU A 34 12.79 6.10 2.47
C LEU A 34 13.86 6.29 3.56
N LYS A 35 14.83 5.38 3.69
CA LYS A 35 15.93 5.52 4.67
C LYS A 35 16.91 6.61 4.27
N GLU A 36 17.15 6.81 2.98
CA GLU A 36 18.00 7.88 2.49
C GLU A 36 17.29 9.23 2.53
N LYS A 37 17.88 10.21 3.21
CA LYS A 37 17.30 11.54 3.41
C LYS A 37 16.90 12.24 2.10
N ASN A 38 17.77 12.20 1.09
CA ASN A 38 17.52 12.88 -0.19
C ASN A 38 16.37 12.19 -0.97
N LYS A 39 16.39 10.87 -1.07
CA LYS A 39 15.34 10.08 -1.71
C LYS A 39 14.00 10.25 -1.00
N ARG A 40 14.00 10.26 0.34
CA ARG A 40 12.80 10.51 1.15
C ARG A 40 12.16 11.86 0.84
N ILE A 41 12.95 12.93 0.78
CA ILE A 41 12.43 14.27 0.46
C ILE A 41 11.78 14.27 -0.93
N ILE A 42 12.43 13.66 -1.92
CA ILE A 42 11.89 13.55 -3.28
C ILE A 42 10.54 12.81 -3.28
N ILE A 43 10.47 11.64 -2.62
CA ILE A 43 9.25 10.83 -2.54
C ILE A 43 8.12 11.60 -1.85
N VAL A 44 8.40 12.27 -0.73
CA VAL A 44 7.40 13.06 0.01
C VAL A 44 6.88 14.23 -0.84
N THR A 45 7.77 14.92 -1.56
CA THR A 45 7.38 16.00 -2.47
C THR A 45 6.49 15.50 -3.61
N ILE A 46 6.82 14.35 -4.22
CA ILE A 46 5.99 13.74 -5.26
C ILE A 46 4.60 13.39 -4.72
N ILE A 47 4.51 12.80 -3.53
CA ILE A 47 3.23 12.46 -2.89
C ILE A 47 2.41 13.72 -2.62
N LEU A 48 3.03 14.79 -2.11
CA LEU A 48 2.35 16.06 -1.87
C LEU A 48 1.79 16.67 -3.16
N ILE A 49 2.59 16.73 -4.22
CA ILE A 49 2.16 17.25 -5.52
C ILE A 49 0.98 16.42 -6.06
N PHE A 50 1.06 15.10 -5.95
CA PHE A 50 -0.02 14.20 -6.36
C PHE A 50 -1.32 14.46 -5.61
N ILE A 51 -1.27 14.60 -4.28
CA ILE A 51 -2.44 14.91 -3.45
C ILE A 51 -3.02 16.28 -3.83
N ILE A 52 -2.19 17.32 -3.95
CA ILE A 52 -2.63 18.66 -4.35
C ILE A 52 -3.30 18.61 -5.72
N THR A 53 -2.74 17.85 -6.66
CA THR A 53 -3.30 17.69 -8.01
C THR A 53 -4.68 17.04 -7.94
N ILE A 54 -4.84 15.96 -7.19
CA ILE A 54 -6.15 15.31 -6.99
C ILE A 54 -7.15 16.28 -6.35
N LEU A 55 -6.74 17.00 -5.31
CA LEU A 55 -7.62 17.97 -4.65
C LEU A 55 -8.06 19.08 -5.60
N ASN A 56 -7.16 19.58 -6.45
CA ASN A 56 -7.51 20.56 -7.47
C ASN A 56 -8.48 19.99 -8.51
N ILE A 57 -8.25 18.76 -8.99
CA ILE A 57 -9.18 18.08 -9.91
C ILE A 57 -10.57 17.99 -9.28
N LEU A 58 -10.66 17.54 -8.02
CA LEU A 58 -11.92 17.45 -7.30
C LEU A 58 -12.58 18.81 -7.10
N ARG A 59 -11.81 19.85 -6.75
CA ARG A 59 -12.30 21.24 -6.65
C ARG A 59 -12.91 21.72 -7.96
N TYR A 60 -12.22 21.52 -9.07
CA TYR A 60 -12.72 21.88 -10.39
C TYR A 60 -13.98 21.09 -10.78
N MET A 61 -14.03 19.79 -10.46
CA MET A 61 -15.23 18.97 -10.67
C MET A 61 -16.44 19.45 -9.87
N LEU A 62 -16.20 19.96 -8.66
CA LEU A 62 -17.25 20.47 -7.77
C LEU A 62 -17.60 21.94 -8.02
N GLY A 63 -16.94 22.61 -8.97
CA GLY A 63 -17.12 24.04 -9.22
C GLY A 63 -16.70 24.93 -8.05
N ILE A 64 -15.87 24.41 -7.14
CA ILE A 64 -15.33 25.13 -5.99
C ILE A 64 -14.02 25.77 -6.46
N ASN A 65 -14.10 27.02 -6.91
CA ASN A 65 -12.92 27.83 -7.28
C ASN A 65 -12.31 28.53 -6.06
#